data_AF-A0A3M9ZVQ2-F1
#
_entry.id   AF-A0A3M9ZVQ2-F1
#
_cell.length_a   1.000
_cell.length_b   1.000
_cell.length_c   1.000
_cell.angle_alpha   90.00
_cell.angle_beta   90.00
_cell.angle_gamma   90.00
#
_symmetry.space_group_name_H-M   'P 1'
#
loop_
_entity.id
_entity.type
_entity.pdbx_description
1 polymer ?
#
loop_
_entity_poly.entity_id
_entity_poly.type
_entity_poly.pdbx_seq_one_letter_code
_entity_poly.pdbx_strand_id
1 'polypeptide(L)'
;MGVRFDSMLPDEIPGYAGNLVLTTRAESPECTIPVLYEDTLEYHLTVTRGMMMQKLGAGLEFEELILGVDPGQRTGLSVFYYGQEIESSVHLSADCLVSHIIEVMGGLWARKKIVKIGNGNMDVAKKIIDMLNLRFCSSFELEFVDEQKTSPKIKNYNQGGKRDMLSARYISRREGHRRSVLPLSITG
;
A
#
# COMPACT_ATOMS: atom_id res chain seq x y z
N MET A 1 12.05 -16.28 5.74
CA MET A 1 11.01 -16.71 6.71
C MET A 1 10.10 -17.69 5.98
N GLY A 2 9.97 -18.90 6.49
CA GLY A 2 9.02 -19.88 5.95
C GLY A 2 7.62 -19.55 6.46
N VAL A 3 6.68 -19.33 5.55
CA VAL A 3 5.25 -19.30 5.88
C VAL A 3 4.87 -20.74 6.27
N ARG A 4 4.19 -20.92 7.41
CA ARG A 4 3.65 -22.22 7.76
C ARG A 4 2.40 -22.45 6.92
N PHE A 5 2.38 -23.54 6.17
CA PHE A 5 1.27 -23.95 5.34
C PHE A 5 1.10 -25.47 5.44
N ASP A 6 -0.12 -25.92 5.21
CA ASP A 6 -0.47 -27.32 5.10
C ASP A 6 -0.94 -27.57 3.66
N SER A 7 -0.43 -28.64 3.05
CA SER A 7 -0.84 -29.07 1.71
C SER A 7 -1.93 -30.12 1.88
N MET A 8 -3.08 -29.92 1.24
CA MET A 8 -4.27 -30.77 1.39
C MET A 8 -4.99 -30.91 0.05
N LEU A 9 -5.78 -31.97 -0.08
CA LEU A 9 -6.72 -32.15 -1.19
C LEU A 9 -7.98 -31.28 -0.99
N PRO A 10 -8.69 -30.88 -2.06
CA PRO A 10 -9.91 -30.07 -1.94
C PRO A 10 -10.96 -30.65 -1.00
N ASP A 11 -11.14 -31.97 -1.00
CA ASP A 11 -12.13 -32.67 -0.18
C ASP A 11 -11.79 -32.68 1.33
N GLU A 12 -10.55 -32.37 1.70
CA GLU A 12 -10.11 -32.30 3.10
C GLU A 12 -10.39 -30.93 3.73
N ILE A 13 -10.72 -29.91 2.92
CA ILE A 13 -10.86 -28.51 3.34
C ILE A 13 -12.14 -28.22 4.15
N PRO A 14 -13.33 -28.75 3.82
CA PRO A 14 -14.58 -28.39 4.52
C PRO A 14 -14.58 -28.62 6.04
N GLY A 15 -13.69 -29.48 6.56
CA GLY A 15 -13.50 -29.73 7.99
C GLY A 15 -12.22 -29.15 8.59
N TYR A 16 -11.43 -28.41 7.81
CA TYR A 16 -10.11 -27.93 8.23
C TYR A 16 -10.21 -26.63 9.04
N ALA A 17 -9.38 -26.50 10.07
CA ALA A 17 -9.30 -25.29 10.91
C ALA A 17 -8.28 -24.27 10.37
N GLY A 18 -8.36 -23.98 9.07
CA GLY A 18 -7.47 -23.03 8.38
C GLY A 18 -8.02 -21.60 8.36
N ASN A 19 -7.14 -20.62 8.08
CA ASN A 19 -7.53 -19.21 7.96
C ASN A 19 -7.65 -18.71 6.52
N LEU A 20 -6.94 -19.32 5.59
CA LEU A 20 -6.91 -18.94 4.18
C LEU A 20 -6.56 -20.17 3.34
N VAL A 21 -7.26 -20.37 2.23
CA VAL A 21 -6.93 -21.36 1.21
C VAL A 21 -6.29 -20.65 0.02
N LEU A 22 -5.12 -21.11 -0.43
CA LEU A 22 -4.54 -20.73 -1.71
C LEU A 22 -4.72 -21.90 -2.67
N THR A 23 -5.41 -21.69 -3.79
CA THR A 23 -5.74 -22.77 -4.73
C THR A 23 -5.95 -22.26 -6.15
N THR A 24 -6.09 -23.15 -7.11
CA THR A 24 -6.53 -22.82 -8.46
C THR A 24 -8.05 -22.64 -8.50
N ARG A 25 -8.58 -21.96 -9.53
CA ARG A 25 -10.04 -21.83 -9.68
C ARG A 25 -10.71 -23.19 -9.93
N ALA A 26 -10.01 -24.11 -10.60
CA ALA A 26 -10.50 -25.45 -10.91
C ALA A 26 -10.60 -26.35 -9.67
N GLU A 27 -9.74 -26.13 -8.67
CA GLU A 27 -9.66 -26.90 -7.42
C GLU A 27 -10.28 -26.14 -6.23
N SER A 28 -11.09 -25.12 -6.52
CA SER A 28 -11.72 -24.29 -5.49
C SER A 28 -12.68 -25.14 -4.64
N PRO A 29 -12.48 -25.25 -3.32
CA PRO A 29 -13.38 -25.99 -2.45
C PRO A 29 -14.68 -25.21 -2.20
N GLU A 30 -15.77 -25.92 -1.96
CA GLU A 30 -16.94 -25.34 -1.30
C GLU A 30 -16.69 -25.31 0.22
N CYS A 31 -16.22 -24.17 0.74
CA CYS A 31 -15.93 -24.02 2.17
C CYS A 31 -16.21 -22.59 2.66
N THR A 32 -16.24 -22.42 3.99
CA THR A 32 -16.38 -21.10 4.64
C THR A 32 -15.06 -20.37 4.82
N ILE A 33 -13.92 -21.06 4.64
CA ILE A 33 -12.59 -20.46 4.76
C ILE A 33 -12.40 -19.52 3.57
N PRO A 34 -11.91 -18.29 3.78
CA PRO A 34 -11.57 -17.40 2.68
C PRO A 34 -10.62 -18.06 1.68
N VAL A 35 -10.94 -17.94 0.39
CA VAL A 35 -10.13 -18.48 -0.71
C VAL A 35 -9.41 -17.34 -1.44
N LEU A 36 -8.13 -17.54 -1.71
CA LEU A 36 -7.26 -16.77 -2.58
C LEU A 36 -6.87 -17.66 -3.77
N TYR A 37 -6.95 -17.12 -4.99
CA TYR A 37 -6.64 -17.88 -6.20
C TYR A 37 -5.21 -17.63 -6.64
N GLU A 38 -4.58 -18.60 -7.29
CA GLU A 38 -3.18 -18.51 -7.74
C GLU A 38 -2.92 -17.34 -8.71
N ASP A 39 -3.92 -16.93 -9.48
CA ASP A 39 -3.84 -15.78 -10.40
C ASP A 39 -3.58 -14.46 -9.65
N THR A 40 -3.92 -14.39 -8.36
CA THR A 40 -3.58 -13.25 -7.51
C THR A 40 -2.08 -13.13 -7.21
N LEU A 41 -1.31 -14.17 -7.49
CA LEU A 41 0.16 -14.16 -7.39
C LEU A 41 0.81 -13.48 -8.60
N GLU A 42 0.06 -13.19 -9.66
CA GLU A 42 0.55 -12.41 -10.82
C GLU A 42 0.68 -10.92 -10.52
N TYR A 43 -0.05 -10.41 -9.50
CA TYR A 43 0.06 -9.03 -9.04
C TYR A 43 1.39 -8.78 -8.32
N HIS A 44 1.78 -7.50 -8.21
CA HIS A 44 2.89 -7.11 -7.36
C HIS A 44 2.70 -7.59 -5.90
N LEU A 45 3.79 -8.03 -5.25
CA LEU A 45 3.79 -8.64 -3.92
C LEU A 45 3.02 -7.83 -2.86
N THR A 46 3.08 -6.50 -2.93
CA THR A 46 2.33 -5.59 -2.03
C THR A 46 0.82 -5.77 -2.19
N VAL A 47 0.33 -5.87 -3.43
CA VAL A 47 -1.07 -6.10 -3.74
C VAL A 47 -1.48 -7.50 -3.25
N THR A 48 -0.70 -8.53 -3.56
CA THR A 48 -0.98 -9.90 -3.09
C THR A 48 -1.04 -9.97 -1.56
N ARG A 49 -0.12 -9.31 -0.84
CA ARG A 49 -0.16 -9.20 0.63
C ARG A 49 -1.41 -8.48 1.12
N GLY A 50 -1.80 -7.38 0.48
CA GLY A 50 -3.02 -6.66 0.82
C GLY A 50 -4.28 -7.51 0.58
N MET A 51 -4.34 -8.26 -0.52
CA MET A 51 -5.44 -9.20 -0.79
C MET A 51 -5.54 -10.30 0.26
N MET A 52 -4.41 -10.87 0.70
CA MET A 52 -4.37 -11.82 1.82
C MET A 52 -4.93 -11.18 3.10
N MET A 53 -4.51 -9.95 3.43
CA MET A 53 -5.01 -9.23 4.59
C MET A 53 -6.52 -8.96 4.51
N GLN A 54 -7.04 -8.59 3.34
CA GLN A 54 -8.47 -8.37 3.14
C GLN A 54 -9.29 -9.64 3.37
N LYS A 55 -8.80 -10.79 2.88
CA LYS A 55 -9.45 -12.09 3.09
C LYS A 55 -9.44 -12.52 4.55
N LEU A 56 -8.31 -12.31 5.24
CA LEU A 56 -8.13 -12.66 6.65
C LEU A 56 -8.83 -11.68 7.61
N GLY A 57 -8.99 -10.42 7.20
CA GLY A 57 -9.57 -9.33 7.99
C GLY A 57 -11.03 -9.04 7.69
N ALA A 58 -11.74 -9.94 6.99
CA ALA A 58 -13.16 -9.78 6.68
C ALA A 58 -13.96 -9.54 7.98
N GLY A 59 -14.59 -8.37 8.10
CA GLY A 59 -15.33 -7.93 9.30
C GLY A 59 -14.61 -6.90 10.19
N LEU A 60 -13.39 -6.47 9.84
CA LEU A 60 -12.71 -5.36 10.51
C LEU A 60 -13.12 -4.00 9.92
N GLU A 61 -13.37 -3.01 10.78
CA GLU A 61 -13.81 -1.64 10.44
C GLU A 61 -12.74 -0.77 9.74
N PHE A 62 -11.51 -1.27 9.55
CA PHE A 62 -10.38 -0.49 9.05
C PHE A 62 -10.18 -0.67 7.53
N GLU A 63 -11.02 0.00 6.75
CA GLU A 63 -10.99 -0.06 5.28
C GLU A 63 -10.23 1.12 4.64
N GLU A 64 -9.14 1.57 5.28
CA GLU A 64 -8.27 2.63 4.75
C GLU A 64 -6.98 2.06 4.16
N LEU A 65 -6.64 2.52 2.96
CA LEU A 65 -5.32 2.35 2.34
C LEU A 65 -4.58 3.68 2.45
N ILE A 66 -3.46 3.70 3.18
CA ILE A 66 -2.66 4.90 3.41
C ILE A 66 -1.28 4.70 2.81
N LEU A 67 -0.88 5.59 1.91
CA LEU A 67 0.44 5.60 1.28
C LEU A 67 1.21 6.84 1.77
N GLY A 68 2.28 6.65 2.54
CA GLY A 68 3.19 7.71 2.96
C GLY A 68 4.35 7.86 1.98
N VAL A 69 4.63 9.08 1.55
CA VAL A 69 5.65 9.42 0.56
C VAL A 69 6.59 10.47 1.15
N ASP A 70 7.89 10.15 1.19
CA ASP A 70 8.98 11.07 1.59
C ASP A 70 9.72 11.59 0.35
N PRO A 71 9.36 12.77 -0.19
CA PRO A 71 9.87 13.24 -1.47
C PRO A 71 11.35 13.65 -1.39
N GLY A 72 12.16 13.15 -2.34
CA GLY A 72 13.58 13.49 -2.43
C GLY A 72 14.26 12.87 -3.66
N GLN A 73 15.59 12.98 -3.75
CA GLN A 73 16.37 12.30 -4.81
C GLN A 73 16.16 10.78 -4.80
N ARG A 74 15.97 10.22 -3.60
CA ARG A 74 15.43 8.89 -3.35
C ARG A 74 14.13 9.11 -2.60
N THR A 75 13.03 8.64 -3.17
CA THR A 75 11.71 8.85 -2.57
C THR A 75 11.31 7.63 -1.77
N GLY A 76 11.12 7.80 -0.47
CA GLY A 76 10.64 6.74 0.40
C GLY A 76 9.14 6.51 0.20
N LEU A 77 8.71 5.24 0.26
CA LEU A 77 7.31 4.85 0.24
C LEU A 77 7.03 3.91 1.43
N SER A 78 5.90 4.13 2.10
CA SER A 78 5.36 3.23 3.11
C SER A 78 3.88 3.02 2.85
N VAL A 79 3.44 1.77 2.76
CA VAL A 79 2.05 1.41 2.45
C VAL A 79 1.43 0.74 3.66
N PHE A 80 0.34 1.32 4.16
CA PHE A 80 -0.46 0.82 5.26
C PHE A 80 -1.83 0.38 4.78
N TYR A 81 -2.26 -0.80 5.21
CA TYR A 81 -3.57 -1.37 4.89
C TYR A 81 -4.08 -2.17 6.10
N TYR A 82 -5.38 -2.04 6.44
CA TYR A 82 -5.95 -2.56 7.69
C TYR A 82 -5.10 -2.22 8.94
N GLY A 83 -4.53 -1.00 8.98
CA GLY A 83 -3.70 -0.52 10.08
C GLY A 83 -2.29 -1.12 10.18
N GLN A 84 -1.89 -2.03 9.27
CA GLN A 84 -0.54 -2.62 9.25
C GLN A 84 0.27 -2.15 8.06
N GLU A 85 1.59 -2.05 8.24
CA GLU A 85 2.53 -1.72 7.16
C GLU A 85 2.77 -2.98 6.30
N ILE A 86 2.32 -2.95 5.04
CA ILE A 86 2.48 -4.07 4.09
C ILE A 86 3.70 -3.91 3.19
N GLU A 87 4.19 -2.68 3.06
CA GLU A 87 5.38 -2.33 2.29
C GLU A 87 6.12 -1.15 2.91
N SER A 88 7.45 -1.22 2.84
CA SER A 88 8.38 -0.12 3.06
C SER A 88 9.47 -0.22 1.99
N SER A 89 9.59 0.78 1.12
CA SER A 89 10.46 0.75 -0.06
C SER A 89 11.03 2.13 -0.40
N VAL A 90 11.94 2.18 -1.38
CA VAL A 90 12.54 3.41 -1.90
C VAL A 90 12.55 3.36 -3.42
N HIS A 91 12.14 4.45 -4.06
CA HIS A 91 12.13 4.59 -5.51
C HIS A 91 13.14 5.66 -5.96
N LEU A 92 13.85 5.36 -7.04
CA LEU A 92 14.88 6.25 -7.61
C LEU A 92 14.32 7.31 -8.56
N SER A 93 13.05 7.17 -8.96
CA SER A 93 12.37 8.12 -9.82
C SER A 93 10.91 8.27 -9.41
N ALA A 94 10.38 9.47 -9.62
CA ALA A 94 8.97 9.76 -9.36
C ALA A 94 8.04 8.96 -10.31
N ASP A 95 8.50 8.62 -11.52
CA ASP A 95 7.72 7.83 -12.47
C ASP A 95 7.51 6.39 -11.97
N CYS A 96 8.59 5.71 -11.56
CA CYS A 96 8.50 4.36 -11.00
C CYS A 96 7.67 4.32 -9.73
N LEU A 97 7.81 5.34 -8.87
CA LEU A 97 6.98 5.47 -7.67
C LEU A 97 5.49 5.60 -8.01
N VAL A 98 5.14 6.50 -8.95
CA VAL A 98 3.75 6.75 -9.30
C VAL A 98 3.11 5.52 -9.95
N SER A 99 3.81 4.84 -10.85
CA SER A 99 3.33 3.59 -11.45
C SER A 99 3.04 2.53 -10.39
N HIS A 100 3.94 2.38 -9.41
CA HIS A 100 3.76 1.46 -8.28
C HIS A 100 2.60 1.85 -7.36
N ILE A 101 2.47 3.14 -7.02
CA ILE A 101 1.33 3.66 -6.24
C ILE A 101 -0.01 3.37 -6.95
N ILE A 102 -0.06 3.55 -8.28
CA ILE A 102 -1.26 3.25 -9.08
C ILE A 102 -1.59 1.76 -9.06
N GLU A 103 -0.59 0.89 -9.19
CA GLU A 103 -0.78 -0.56 -9.10
C GLU A 103 -1.34 -0.95 -7.72
N VAL A 104 -0.78 -0.42 -6.64
CA VAL A 104 -1.26 -0.68 -5.27
C VAL A 104 -2.69 -0.17 -5.07
N MET A 105 -3.00 1.06 -5.48
CA MET A 105 -4.33 1.63 -5.34
C MET A 105 -5.38 0.96 -6.24
N GLY A 106 -4.98 0.48 -7.43
CA GLY A 106 -5.86 -0.24 -8.36
C GLY A 106 -6.10 -1.68 -7.93
N GLY A 107 -5.09 -2.34 -7.35
CA GLY A 107 -5.16 -3.72 -6.91
C GLY A 107 -5.82 -3.94 -5.55
N LEU A 108 -5.86 -2.90 -4.69
CA LEU A 108 -6.45 -2.99 -3.35
C LEU A 108 -7.75 -2.20 -3.24
N TRP A 109 -8.81 -2.91 -2.86
CA TRP A 109 -10.05 -2.26 -2.48
C TRP A 109 -9.87 -1.53 -1.15
N ALA A 110 -10.45 -0.34 -1.00
CA ALA A 110 -10.45 0.39 0.26
C ALA A 110 -11.55 1.45 0.17
N ARG A 111 -12.26 1.66 1.27
CA ARG A 111 -13.29 2.71 1.38
C ARG A 111 -12.68 4.10 1.25
N LYS A 112 -11.45 4.28 1.75
CA LYS A 112 -10.65 5.48 1.52
C LYS A 112 -9.24 5.12 1.11
N LYS A 113 -8.74 5.84 0.10
CA LYS A 113 -7.35 5.76 -0.36
C LYS A 113 -6.72 7.12 -0.10
N ILE A 114 -5.68 7.18 0.71
CA ILE A 114 -5.07 8.43 1.17
C ILE A 114 -3.60 8.40 0.82
N VAL A 115 -3.15 9.36 0.02
CA VAL A 115 -1.73 9.59 -0.29
C VAL A 115 -1.24 10.76 0.57
N LYS A 116 -0.36 10.46 1.53
CA LYS A 116 0.28 11.44 2.40
C LYS A 116 1.66 11.77 1.87
N ILE A 117 1.93 13.03 1.57
CA ILE A 117 3.20 13.48 0.99
C ILE A 117 3.84 14.50 1.93
N GLY A 118 5.10 14.26 2.30
CA GLY A 118 5.89 15.22 3.07
C GLY A 118 6.16 16.52 2.30
N ASN A 119 6.36 17.62 3.02
CA ASN A 119 6.59 18.95 2.43
C ASN A 119 8.07 19.37 2.33
N GLY A 120 9.03 18.45 2.55
CA GLY A 120 10.46 18.75 2.60
C GLY A 120 11.07 19.07 1.24
N ASN A 121 10.63 18.40 0.17
CA ASN A 121 10.97 18.73 -1.21
C ASN A 121 9.71 18.95 -2.05
N MET A 122 9.23 20.20 -2.05
CA MET A 122 7.97 20.58 -2.71
C MET A 122 8.00 20.44 -4.23
N ASP A 123 9.17 20.52 -4.88
CA ASP A 123 9.27 20.36 -6.34
C ASP A 123 9.02 18.89 -6.74
N VAL A 124 9.63 17.95 -6.01
CA VAL A 124 9.38 16.51 -6.20
C VAL A 124 7.95 16.15 -5.78
N ALA A 125 7.46 16.71 -4.67
CA ALA A 125 6.09 16.46 -4.20
C ALA A 125 5.05 16.87 -5.25
N LYS A 126 5.13 18.09 -5.80
CA LYS A 126 4.21 18.56 -6.85
C LYS A 126 4.26 17.68 -8.09
N LYS A 127 5.47 17.29 -8.53
CA LYS A 127 5.64 16.38 -9.67
C LYS A 127 4.91 15.05 -9.48
N ILE A 128 5.04 14.44 -8.28
CA ILE A 128 4.34 13.18 -7.94
C ILE A 128 2.82 13.38 -8.01
N ILE A 129 2.31 14.48 -7.46
CA ILE A 129 0.89 14.82 -7.45
C ILE A 129 0.34 14.99 -8.87
N ASP A 130 1.03 15.77 -9.71
CA ASP A 130 0.61 16.02 -11.08
C ASP A 130 0.53 14.70 -11.86
N MET A 131 1.52 13.82 -11.71
CA MET A 131 1.50 12.51 -12.36
C MET A 131 0.39 11.60 -11.83
N LEU A 132 0.11 11.59 -10.52
CA LEU A 132 -1.01 10.84 -9.94
C LEU A 132 -2.34 11.35 -10.48
N ASN A 133 -2.54 12.67 -10.51
CA ASN A 133 -3.76 13.30 -11.04
C ASN A 133 -3.99 13.01 -12.52
N LEU A 134 -2.91 12.92 -13.30
CA LEU A 134 -2.99 12.63 -14.74
C LEU A 134 -3.19 11.15 -15.05
N ARG A 135 -2.63 10.24 -14.24
CA ARG A 135 -2.56 8.81 -14.55
C ARG A 135 -3.55 7.95 -13.78
N PHE A 136 -4.04 8.40 -12.62
CA PHE A 136 -4.96 7.63 -11.79
C PHE A 136 -6.40 8.13 -11.95
N CYS A 137 -7.25 7.28 -12.52
CA CYS A 137 -8.63 7.65 -12.89
C CYS A 137 -9.67 7.43 -11.78
N SER A 138 -9.25 7.14 -10.54
CA SER A 138 -10.15 6.88 -9.40
C SER A 138 -9.94 7.89 -8.28
N SER A 139 -10.93 8.04 -7.41
CA SER A 139 -10.86 8.95 -6.26
C SER A 139 -9.83 8.51 -5.22
N PHE A 140 -9.03 9.47 -4.74
CA PHE A 140 -8.16 9.33 -3.58
C PHE A 140 -8.09 10.68 -2.84
N GLU A 141 -7.66 10.68 -1.59
CA GLU A 141 -7.41 11.88 -0.81
C GLU A 141 -5.92 12.18 -0.77
N LEU A 142 -5.55 13.47 -0.79
CA LEU A 142 -4.17 13.89 -0.64
C LEU A 142 -3.98 14.64 0.69
N GLU A 143 -2.90 14.33 1.41
CA GLU A 143 -2.57 15.02 2.65
C GLU A 143 -1.12 15.50 2.59
N PHE A 144 -0.92 16.82 2.72
CA PHE A 144 0.43 17.34 2.92
C PHE A 144 0.79 17.27 4.40
N VAL A 145 1.92 16.63 4.69
CA VAL A 145 2.41 16.46 6.05
C VAL A 145 3.62 17.35 6.26
N ASP A 146 3.60 18.14 7.34
CA ASP A 146 4.73 18.98 7.69
C ASP A 146 5.90 18.13 8.20
N GLU A 147 7.03 18.22 7.50
CA GLU A 147 8.29 17.56 7.83
C GLU A 147 9.13 18.38 8.81
N GLN A 148 8.76 19.62 9.15
CA GLN A 148 9.50 20.36 10.17
C GLN A 148 9.47 19.57 11.50
N LYS A 149 10.66 19.22 12.00
CA LYS A 149 10.96 18.29 13.14
C LYS A 149 11.03 16.79 12.80
N THR A 150 10.99 16.37 11.54
CA THR A 150 10.91 14.94 11.14
C THR A 150 12.21 14.28 10.71
N SER A 151 13.30 15.00 10.47
CA SER A 151 14.56 14.35 10.06
C SER A 151 14.97 13.30 11.11
N PRO A 152 14.88 12.00 10.81
CA PRO A 152 15.27 10.98 11.76
C PRO A 152 16.75 11.22 12.07
N LYS A 153 17.12 11.33 13.35
CA LYS A 153 18.52 11.50 13.78
C LYS A 153 19.32 10.21 13.55
N ILE A 154 19.34 9.70 12.32
CA ILE A 154 20.22 8.61 11.91
C ILE A 154 21.55 9.27 11.56
N LYS A 155 22.49 9.20 12.52
CA LYS A 155 23.82 9.82 12.43
C LYS A 155 24.72 9.24 11.33
N ASN A 156 24.29 8.17 10.64
CA ASN A 156 25.14 7.41 9.71
C ASN A 156 24.72 7.63 8.25
N TYR A 157 25.61 8.29 7.49
CA TYR A 157 25.45 8.62 6.07
C TYR A 157 25.25 7.39 5.15
N ASN A 158 25.71 6.19 5.55
CA ASN A 158 25.66 4.97 4.74
C ASN A 158 24.31 4.23 4.79
N GLN A 159 23.27 4.80 5.41
CA GLN A 159 21.94 4.18 5.54
C GLN A 159 20.82 4.99 4.87
N GLY A 160 21.14 5.79 3.85
CA GLY A 160 20.20 6.69 3.17
C GLY A 160 18.83 6.06 2.89
N GLY A 161 18.78 4.91 2.20
CA GLY A 161 17.51 4.25 1.90
C GLY A 161 16.70 3.81 3.14
N LYS A 162 17.37 3.40 4.23
CA LYS A 162 16.66 3.08 5.49
C LYS A 162 16.05 4.31 6.13
N ARG A 163 16.71 5.47 5.99
CA ARG A 163 16.19 6.74 6.48
C ARG A 163 14.96 7.16 5.69
N ASP A 164 15.03 7.08 4.36
CA ASP A 164 13.93 7.47 3.47
C ASP A 164 12.68 6.60 3.72
N MET A 165 12.86 5.29 3.92
CA MET A 165 11.80 4.37 4.36
C MET A 165 11.19 4.76 5.71
N LEU A 166 12.02 5.07 6.71
CA LEU A 166 11.55 5.46 8.04
C LEU A 166 10.79 6.78 8.00
N SER A 167 11.26 7.77 7.25
CA SER A 167 10.58 9.04 7.04
C SER A 167 9.19 8.83 6.42
N ALA A 168 9.10 8.02 5.34
CA ALA A 168 7.84 7.71 4.69
C ALA A 168 6.82 7.05 5.64
N ARG A 169 7.30 6.16 6.51
CA ARG A 169 6.50 5.54 7.58
C ARG A 169 6.03 6.53 8.64
N TYR A 170 6.84 7.54 8.99
CA TYR A 170 6.40 8.61 9.89
C TYR A 170 5.33 9.48 9.23
N ILE A 171 5.51 9.81 7.95
CA ILE A 171 4.57 10.60 7.16
C ILE A 171 3.19 9.93 7.09
N SER A 172 3.12 8.62 6.82
CA SER A 172 1.83 7.91 6.74
C SER A 172 1.01 7.96 8.05
N ARG A 173 1.68 7.97 9.20
CA ARG A 173 1.04 7.95 10.53
C ARG A 173 0.69 9.32 11.10
N ARG A 174 1.22 10.40 10.52
CA ARG A 174 1.00 11.75 11.05
C ARG A 174 -0.30 12.34 10.53
N GLU A 175 -0.90 13.22 11.33
CA GLU A 175 -1.96 14.11 10.86
C GLU A 175 -1.33 15.39 10.30
N GLY A 176 -1.75 15.76 9.10
CA GLY A 176 -1.35 16.97 8.38
C GLY A 176 -2.56 17.76 7.91
N HIS A 177 -2.30 18.78 7.08
CA HIS A 177 -3.37 19.55 6.48
C HIS A 177 -3.96 18.77 5.30
N ARG A 178 -5.18 18.27 5.47
CA ARG A 178 -5.90 17.52 4.44
C ARG A 178 -6.42 18.44 3.35
N ARG A 179 -6.18 18.07 2.10
CA ARG A 179 -6.87 18.64 0.93
C ARG A 179 -7.42 17.50 0.11
N SER A 180 -8.74 17.41 -0.02
CA SER A 180 -9.34 16.47 -0.97
C SER A 180 -8.86 16.84 -2.38
N VAL A 181 -8.08 15.97 -3.01
CA VAL A 181 -7.75 16.08 -4.42
C VAL A 181 -8.77 15.24 -5.16
N LEU A 182 -9.78 15.91 -5.72
CA LEU A 182 -10.72 15.23 -6.58
C LEU A 182 -10.02 14.91 -7.91
N PRO A 183 -10.24 13.73 -8.49
CA PRO A 183 -9.78 13.42 -9.84
C PRO A 183 -10.23 14.52 -10.81
N LEU A 184 -9.36 14.88 -11.77
CA LEU A 184 -9.71 15.83 -12.83
C LEU A 184 -10.97 15.40 -13.61
N SER A 185 -11.30 14.11 -13.60
CA SER A 185 -12.54 13.56 -14.18
C SER A 185 -13.82 13.92 -13.41
N ILE A 186 -13.73 14.44 -12.18
CA ILE A 186 -14.87 14.82 -11.33
C ILE A 186 -15.06 16.35 -11.28
N THR A 187 -14.01 17.12 -11.54
CA THR A 187 -14.01 18.59 -11.42
C THR A 187 -14.25 19.33 -12.75
N GLY A 188 -15.02 18.73 -13.66
CA GLY A 188 -15.32 19.28 -14.99
C GLY A 188 -15.74 20.75 -14.99
#